data_AF-A0A0F9GBC1-F1
#
_entry.id   AF-A0A0F9GBC1-F1
#
_cell.length_a   1.000
_cell.length_b   1.000
_cell.length_c   1.000
_cell.angle_alpha   90.00
_cell.angle_beta   90.00
_cell.angle_gamma   90.00
#
_symmetry.space_group_name_H-M   'P 1'
#
loop_
_entity.id
_entity.type
_entity.pdbx_description
1 polymer ?
#
loop_
_entity_poly.entity_id
_entity_poly.type
_entity_poly.pdbx_seq_one_letter_code
_entity_poly.pdbx_strand_id
1 'polypeptide(L)' 'MTSEFRSDDADKYVMVYKEPHRPLEPPANEIGVVDAALDALGQAGILPHARYDQAKFLAHRQGVRELFEIPWTGIT' A
#
# COMPACT_ATOMS: atom_id res chain seq x y z
N MET A 1 11.96 9.08 21.19
CA MET A 1 11.37 7.74 21.36
C MET A 1 11.04 7.22 19.98
N THR A 2 11.31 5.95 19.70
CA THR A 2 11.01 5.33 18.41
C THR A 2 9.66 4.62 18.52
N SER A 3 8.71 4.94 17.64
CA SER A 3 7.40 4.28 17.53
C SER A 3 7.35 3.39 16.30
N GLU A 4 6.66 2.25 16.39
CA GLU A 4 6.41 1.33 15.28
C GLU A 4 4.91 1.32 14.96
N PHE A 5 4.59 1.30 13.68
CA PHE A 5 3.25 0.94 13.18
C PHE A 5 3.36 -0.39 12.45
N ARG A 6 2.50 -1.34 12.78
CA ARG A 6 2.49 -2.69 12.19
C ARG A 6 1.05 -3.12 11.95
N SER A 7 0.73 -3.60 10.74
CA SER A 7 -0.58 -4.20 10.47
C SER A 7 -0.68 -5.60 11.08
N ASP A 8 -1.90 -6.01 11.43
CA ASP A 8 -2.18 -7.31 12.08
C ASP A 8 -1.85 -8.54 11.21
N ASP A 9 -1.66 -8.31 9.91
CA ASP A 9 -1.50 -9.32 8.88
C ASP A 9 -0.18 -9.20 8.12
N ALA A 10 0.74 -8.34 8.57
CA ALA A 10 2.02 -8.10 7.90
C ALA A 10 2.79 -9.41 7.60
N ASP A 11 2.70 -10.41 8.48
CA ASP A 11 3.37 -11.71 8.35
C ASP A 11 2.63 -12.73 7.47
N LYS A 12 1.44 -12.40 6.97
CA LYS A 12 0.58 -13.30 6.20
C LYS A 12 0.69 -13.10 4.69
N TYR A 13 1.28 -11.98 4.26
CA TYR A 13 1.38 -11.62 2.85
C TYR A 13 2.41 -12.49 2.12
N VAL A 14 1.94 -13.27 1.16
CA VAL A 14 2.77 -14.08 0.26
C VAL A 14 2.52 -13.64 -1.18
N MET A 15 3.57 -13.20 -1.86
CA MET A 15 3.50 -12.85 -3.27
C MET A 15 3.48 -14.12 -4.14
N VAL A 16 2.46 -14.25 -4.99
CA VAL A 16 2.37 -15.32 -5.99
C VAL A 16 2.81 -14.78 -7.34
N TYR A 17 4.07 -15.02 -7.72
CA TYR A 17 4.67 -14.49 -8.95
C TYR A 17 3.89 -14.77 -10.24
N LYS A 18 3.15 -15.89 -10.28
CA LYS A 18 2.32 -16.27 -11.45
C LYS A 18 1.01 -15.50 -11.54
N GLU A 19 0.61 -14.83 -10.47
CA GLU A 19 -0.64 -14.09 -10.34
C GLU A 19 -0.37 -12.69 -9.76
N PRO A 20 0.50 -11.87 -10.37
CA PRO A 20 0.99 -10.62 -9.77
C PRO A 20 -0.09 -9.55 -9.58
N HIS A 21 -1.20 -9.65 -10.32
CA HIS A 21 -2.32 -8.73 -10.28
C HIS A 21 -3.53 -9.27 -9.51
N ARG A 22 -3.37 -10.43 -8.85
CA ARG A 22 -4.44 -11.02 -8.03
C ARG A 22 -4.70 -10.14 -6.82
N PRO A 23 -5.96 -9.69 -6.60
CA PRO A 23 -6.33 -9.00 -5.38
C PRO A 23 -6.11 -9.93 -4.18
N LEU A 24 -5.39 -9.44 -3.17
CA LEU A 24 -5.14 -10.18 -1.92
C LEU A 24 -6.25 -9.92 -0.89
N GLU A 25 -6.79 -8.71 -0.90
CA GLU A 25 -7.87 -8.27 -0.02
C GLU A 25 -8.76 -7.21 -0.70
N PRO A 26 -9.91 -6.86 -0.10
CA PRO A 26 -10.72 -5.74 -0.56
C PRO A 26 -9.94 -4.42 -0.48
N PRO A 27 -10.00 -3.53 -1.49
CA PRO A 27 -9.27 -2.26 -1.49
C PRO A 27 -9.56 -1.38 -0.26
N ALA A 28 -10.76 -1.46 0.31
CA ALA A 28 -11.12 -0.69 1.50
C ALA A 28 -10.29 -1.07 2.73
N ASN A 29 -9.91 -2.35 2.87
CA ASN A 29 -9.06 -2.82 3.97
C ASN A 29 -7.64 -2.27 3.80
N GLU A 30 -7.07 -2.44 2.60
CA GLU A 30 -5.74 -1.94 2.23
C GLU A 30 -5.63 -0.43 2.50
N ILE A 31 -6.62 0.34 2.02
CA ILE A 31 -6.69 1.80 2.22
C ILE A 31 -6.73 2.14 3.71
N GLY A 32 -7.56 1.45 4.50
CA GLY A 32 -7.68 1.73 5.94
C GLY A 32 -6.36 1.50 6.69
N VAL A 33 -5.61 0.46 6.36
CA VAL A 33 -4.29 0.19 6.96
C VAL A 33 -3.27 1.25 6.54
N VAL A 34 -3.24 1.60 5.26
CA VAL A 34 -2.33 2.62 4.72
C VAL A 34 -2.61 3.99 5.34
N ASP A 35 -3.88 4.39 5.46
CA ASP A 35 -4.26 5.66 6.07
C ASP A 35 -3.79 5.72 7.54
N ALA A 36 -3.97 4.65 8.31
CA ALA A 36 -3.49 4.56 9.68
C ALA A 36 -1.96 4.65 9.79
N ALA A 37 -1.23 4.03 8.85
CA ALA A 37 0.23 4.14 8.77
C ALA A 37 0.69 5.56 8.44
N LEU A 38 0.05 6.23 7.48
CA LEU A 38 0.37 7.60 7.10
C LEU A 38 0.09 8.58 8.24
N ASP A 39 -1.01 8.38 8.98
CA ASP A 39 -1.32 9.17 10.17
C ASP A 39 -0.25 8.99 11.26
N ALA A 40 0.21 7.76 11.51
CA ALA A 40 1.30 7.51 12.46
C ALA A 40 2.59 8.23 12.06
N LEU A 41 2.93 8.25 10.77
CA LEU A 41 4.09 8.98 10.24
C LEU A 41 3.92 10.50 10.37
N GLY A 42 2.70 11.02 10.15
CA GLY A 42 2.37 12.43 10.36
C GLY A 42 2.48 12.84 11.83
N GLN A 43 1.97 12.02 12.75
CA GLN A 43 2.07 12.24 14.20
C GLN A 43 3.52 12.20 14.69
N ALA A 44 4.36 11.35 14.10
CA ALA A 44 5.79 11.29 14.38
C ALA A 44 6.58 12.49 13.79
N GLY A 45 5.94 13.34 12.98
CA GLY A 45 6.59 14.46 12.30
C GLY A 45 7.53 14.05 11.16
N ILE A 46 7.46 12.78 10.72
CA ILE A 46 8.26 12.27 9.60
C ILE A 46 7.69 12.80 8.28
N LEU A 47 6.36 12.79 8.15
CA LEU A 47 5.65 13.39 7.05
C LEU A 47 5.02 14.73 7.48
N PRO A 48 5.05 15.76 6.62
CA PRO A 48 4.37 17.02 6.91
C PRO A 48 2.84 16.88 6.93
N HIS A 49 2.28 15.91 6.21
CA HIS A 49 0.87 15.53 6.25
C HIS A 49 0.67 14.11 5.68
N ALA A 50 -0.44 13.47 6.06
CA ALA A 50 -0.87 12.15 5.55
C ALA A 50 -1.74 12.23 4.28
N ARG A 51 -2.09 13.43 3.81
CA ARG A 51 -3.04 13.62 2.71
C ARG A 51 -2.42 13.38 1.34
N TYR A 52 -3.15 12.67 0.47
CA TYR A 52 -2.83 12.47 -0.94
C TYR A 52 -4.10 12.44 -1.80
N ASP A 53 -3.96 12.61 -3.11
CA ASP A 53 -5.06 12.53 -4.07
C ASP A 53 -5.37 11.06 -4.38
N GLN A 54 -6.39 10.52 -3.72
CA GLN A 54 -6.79 9.12 -3.83
C GLN A 54 -7.19 8.74 -5.26
N ALA A 55 -7.87 9.64 -5.98
CA ALA A 55 -8.31 9.38 -7.35
C ALA A 55 -7.11 9.21 -8.29
N LYS A 56 -6.08 10.05 -8.16
CA LYS A 56 -4.84 9.91 -8.92
C LYS A 56 -4.09 8.64 -8.57
N PHE A 57 -4.04 8.26 -7.30
CA PHE A 57 -3.40 7.01 -6.88
C PHE A 57 -4.11 5.78 -7.49
N LEU A 58 -5.44 5.74 -7.45
CA LEU A 58 -6.22 4.66 -8.04
C LEU A 58 -6.05 4.59 -9.56
N ALA A 59 -6.02 5.73 -10.25
CA ALA A 59 -5.74 5.79 -11.68
C ALA A 59 -4.33 5.27 -12.01
N HIS A 60 -3.33 5.62 -11.20
CA HIS A 60 -1.98 5.09 -11.34
C HIS A 60 -1.92 3.57 -11.14
N ARG A 61 -2.57 3.05 -10.08
CA ARG A 61 -2.66 1.60 -9.81
C ARG A 61 -3.29 0.83 -10.98
N GLN A 62 -4.33 1.39 -11.59
CA GLN A 62 -4.95 0.81 -12.77
C GLN A 62 -3.99 0.82 -13.97
N GLY A 63 -3.32 1.95 -14.23
CA GLY A 63 -2.32 2.04 -15.30
C GLY A 63 -1.17 1.06 -15.14
N VAL A 64 -0.70 0.80 -13.91
CA VAL A 64 0.31 -0.24 -13.64
C VAL A 64 -0.19 -1.62 -14.05
N ARG A 65 -1.44 -1.97 -13.70
CA ARG A 65 -2.03 -3.26 -14.06
C ARG A 65 -2.20 -3.46 -15.57
N GLU A 66 -2.49 -2.38 -16.29
CA GLU A 66 -2.72 -2.42 -17.75
C GLU A 66 -1.42 -2.41 -18.56
N LEU A 67 -0.40 -1.69 -18.08
CA LEU A 67 0.81 -1.42 -18.85
C LEU A 67 2.03 -2.26 -18.44
N PHE A 68 2.00 -2.93 -17.27
CA PHE A 68 3.14 -3.69 -16.75
C PHE A 68 2.81 -5.17 -16.60
N GLU A 69 3.69 -6.02 -17.14
CA GLU A 69 3.58 -7.49 -17.02
C GLU A 69 3.72 -7.94 -15.55
N ILE A 70 4.69 -7.40 -14.84
CA ILE A 70 4.89 -7.57 -13.39
C ILE A 70 5.01 -6.17 -12.78
N PRO A 71 4.23 -5.82 -11.75
CA PRO A 71 4.34 -4.53 -11.09
C PRO A 71 5.74 -4.39 -10.47
N TRP A 72 6.28 -3.18 -10.48
CA TRP A 72 7.60 -2.86 -9.91
C TRP A 72 7.72 -3.17 -8.40
N THR A 73 6.61 -3.46 -7.72
CA THR A 73 6.58 -3.98 -6.35
C THR A 73 6.94 -5.47 -6.26
N GLY A 74 7.07 -6.17 -7.39
CA GLY A 74 7.52 -7.55 -7.51
C GLY A 74 9.04 -7.74 -7.43
N ILE A 75 9.78 -6.78 -6.88
CA ILE A 75 11.24 -6.89 -6.73
C ILE A 75 11.54 -7.80 -5.53
N THR A 76 12.23 -8.90 -5.81
CA THR A 76 12.83 -9.85 -4.85
C THR A 76 13.86 -9.23 -3.94
#